data_AF-A0A7K3BLK0-F1
#
_entry.id   AF-A0A7K3BLK0-F1
#
_cell.length_a   1.000
_cell.length_b   1.000
_cell.length_c   1.000
_cell.angle_alpha   90.00
_cell.angle_beta   90.00
_cell.angle_gamma   90.00
#
_symmetry.space_group_name_H-M   'P 1'
#
loop_
_entity.id
_entity.type
_entity.pdbx_description
1 polymer ?
#
loop_
_entity_poly.entity_id
_entity_poly.type
_entity_poly.pdbx_seq_one_letter_code
_entity_poly.pdbx_strand_id
1 'polypeptide(L)'
;MEAATTKAVFAEAARSTSWKVTNLGPVTEVSHNGYTYSVQLPPANAPKPYPAAITYREGCGGTDFLDVPATWAQTAGIVESAMAASRLL
;
A
#
# COMPACT_ATOMS: atom_id res chain seq x y z
N MET A 1 -0.09 -3.82 15.07
CA MET A 1 1.15 -3.43 14.35
C MET A 1 1.71 -2.17 14.98
N GLU A 2 3.03 -2.04 15.12
CA GLU A 2 3.65 -0.85 15.72
C GLU A 2 3.61 0.35 14.76
N ALA A 3 3.43 1.56 15.32
CA ALA A 3 3.31 2.79 14.54
C ALA A 3 4.55 3.09 13.69
N ALA A 4 5.74 2.73 14.17
CA ALA A 4 7.00 2.89 13.44
C ALA A 4 7.03 2.04 12.17
N THR A 5 6.64 0.77 12.27
CA THR A 5 6.54 -0.17 11.15
C THR A 5 5.53 0.33 10.12
N THR A 6 4.35 0.78 10.55
CA THR A 6 3.33 1.33 9.65
C THR A 6 3.84 2.52 8.85
N LYS A 7 4.53 3.44 9.53
CA LYS A 7 5.11 4.61 8.87
C LYS A 7 6.20 4.21 7.88
N ALA A 8 7.04 3.23 8.19
CA ALA A 8 8.09 2.73 7.31
C ALA A 8 7.51 2.06 6.06
N VAL A 9 6.54 1.15 6.22
CA VAL A 9 5.88 0.45 5.11
C VAL A 9 5.20 1.45 4.16
N PHE A 10 4.51 2.47 4.68
CA PHE A 10 3.93 3.50 3.83
C PHE A 10 4.97 4.38 3.14
N ALA A 11 6.10 4.68 3.80
CA ALA A 11 7.18 5.44 3.19
C ALA A 11 7.89 4.66 2.07
N GLU A 12 8.03 3.34 2.21
CA GLU A 12 8.52 2.44 1.18
C GLU A 12 7.52 2.30 0.03
N ALA A 13 6.23 2.17 0.32
CA ALA A 13 5.18 2.16 -0.70
C ALA A 13 5.15 3.45 -1.54
N ALA A 14 5.35 4.61 -0.90
CA ALA A 14 5.45 5.92 -1.58
C ALA A 14 6.70 6.07 -2.46
N ARG A 15 7.61 5.08 -2.47
CA ARG A 15 8.77 5.00 -3.35
C ARG A 15 8.70 3.82 -4.31
N SER A 16 7.63 3.02 -4.22
CA SER A 16 7.48 1.83 -5.05
C SER A 16 7.21 2.21 -6.49
N THR A 17 7.97 1.59 -7.39
CA THR A 17 7.80 1.72 -8.85
C THR A 17 6.99 0.57 -9.43
N SER A 18 6.60 -0.41 -8.61
CA SER A 18 5.86 -1.59 -9.03
C SER A 18 4.47 -1.60 -8.41
N TRP A 19 3.46 -1.43 -9.26
CA TRP A 19 2.07 -1.41 -8.86
C TRP A 19 1.28 -2.36 -9.75
N LYS A 20 0.58 -3.30 -9.12
CA LYS A 20 -0.31 -4.25 -9.78
C LYS A 20 -1.74 -3.75 -9.68
N VAL A 21 -2.44 -3.60 -10.80
CA VAL A 21 -3.86 -3.25 -10.78
C VAL A 21 -4.69 -4.50 -10.47
N THR A 22 -5.56 -4.41 -9.47
CA THR A 22 -6.52 -5.47 -9.11
C THR A 22 -7.96 -4.92 -9.17
N ASN A 23 -8.95 -5.81 -9.08
CA ASN A 23 -10.36 -5.40 -8.97
C ASN A 23 -10.65 -4.56 -7.72
N LEU A 24 -9.78 -4.60 -6.71
CA LEU A 24 -9.90 -3.83 -5.48
C LEU A 24 -9.08 -2.53 -5.51
N GLY A 25 -8.41 -2.24 -6.63
CA GLY A 25 -7.53 -1.09 -6.81
C GLY A 25 -6.05 -1.48 -6.99
N PRO A 26 -5.17 -0.49 -7.23
CA PRO A 26 -3.73 -0.71 -7.33
C PRO A 26 -3.16 -1.23 -6.00
N VAL A 27 -2.33 -2.26 -6.07
CA VAL A 27 -1.62 -2.84 -4.92
C VAL A 27 -0.13 -2.86 -5.19
N THR A 28 0.66 -2.62 -4.15
CA THR A 28 2.10 -2.82 -4.14
C THR A 28 2.52 -3.68 -2.96
N GLU A 29 3.60 -4.43 -3.12
CA GLU A 29 4.16 -5.29 -2.08
C GLU A 29 5.46 -4.68 -1.57
N VAL A 30 5.60 -4.62 -0.25
CA VAL A 30 6.68 -3.94 0.44
C VAL A 30 7.29 -4.90 1.45
N SER A 31 8.57 -5.26 1.29
CA SER A 31 9.27 -6.13 2.22
C SER A 31 9.94 -5.32 3.33
N HIS A 32 9.49 -5.51 4.58
CA HIS A 32 10.00 -4.80 5.74
C HIS A 32 10.09 -5.73 6.97
N ASN A 33 11.21 -5.71 7.70
CA ASN A 33 11.45 -6.53 8.90
C ASN A 33 11.13 -8.03 8.74
N GLY A 34 11.47 -8.63 7.59
CA GLY A 34 11.23 -10.06 7.33
C GLY A 34 9.79 -10.43 7.01
N TYR A 35 8.92 -9.44 6.82
CA TYR A 35 7.55 -9.63 6.33
C TYR A 35 7.35 -8.91 5.00
N THR A 36 6.42 -9.43 4.19
CA THR A 36 5.93 -8.74 2.99
C THR A 36 4.57 -8.14 3.28
N TYR A 37 4.43 -6.83 3.10
CA TYR A 37 3.20 -6.08 3.34
C TYR A 37 2.54 -5.70 2.02
N SER A 38 1.24 -5.89 1.91
CA SER A 38 0.45 -5.42 0.78
C SER A 38 -0.14 -4.05 1.10
N VAL A 39 0.25 -3.04 0.32
CA VAL A 39 -0.31 -1.68 0.40
C VAL A 39 -1.25 -1.47 -0.78
N GLN A 40 -2.51 -1.17 -0.49
CA GLN A 40 -3.56 -1.04 -1.47
C GLN A 40 -4.07 0.40 -1.52
N LEU A 41 -4.21 0.91 -2.74
CA LEU A 41 -4.95 2.12 -3.04
C LEU A 41 -6.41 1.77 -3.33
N PRO A 42 -7.37 2.65 -2.96
CA PRO A 42 -8.74 2.45 -3.36
C PRO A 42 -8.87 2.43 -4.89
N PRO A 43 -9.88 1.72 -5.43
CA PRO A 43 -10.12 1.74 -6.85
C PRO A 43 -10.56 3.13 -7.29
N ALA A 44 -10.20 3.54 -8.51
CA ALA A 44 -10.48 4.89 -9.01
C ALA A 44 -11.99 5.23 -9.07
N ASN A 45 -12.83 4.20 -9.17
CA ASN A 45 -14.29 4.31 -9.16
C ASN A 45 -14.91 4.10 -7.76
N ALA A 46 -14.11 4.16 -6.69
CA ALA A 46 -14.63 4.04 -5.34
C ALA A 46 -15.72 5.10 -5.09
N PRO A 47 -16.88 4.73 -4.51
CA PRO A 47 -18.00 5.65 -4.31
C PRO A 47 -17.69 6.77 -3.33
N LYS A 48 -16.61 6.64 -2.55
CA LYS A 48 -16.10 7.65 -1.62
C LYS A 48 -14.56 7.64 -1.68
N PRO A 49 -13.91 8.78 -1.40
CA PRO A 49 -12.47 8.81 -1.23
C PRO A 49 -12.09 8.01 0.02
N TYR A 50 -11.22 7.02 -0.14
CA TYR A 50 -10.63 6.26 0.96
C TYR A 50 -9.11 6.47 0.96
N PRO A 51 -8.45 6.47 2.13
CA PRO A 51 -7.00 6.49 2.17
C PRO A 51 -6.40 5.17 1.65
N ALA A 52 -5.11 5.17 1.35
CA ALA A 52 -4.36 3.93 1.16
C ALA A 52 -4.41 3.08 2.44
N ALA A 53 -4.28 1.77 2.34
CA ALA A 53 -4.24 0.89 3.52
C ALA A 53 -3.23 -0.24 3.36
N ILE A 54 -2.64 -0.68 4.47
CA ILE A 54 -1.94 -1.97 4.54
C ILE A 54 -3.02 -3.02 4.77
N THR A 55 -3.26 -3.88 3.78
CA THR A 55 -4.35 -4.86 3.81
C THR A 55 -3.87 -6.22 4.30
N TYR A 56 -2.67 -6.64 3.90
CA TYR A 56 -2.11 -7.94 4.26
C TYR A 56 -0.66 -7.83 4.73
N ARG A 57 -0.25 -8.80 5.54
CA ARG A 57 1.15 -9.08 5.89
C ARG A 57 1.40 -10.57 5.75
N GLU A 58 2.43 -10.94 5.00
CA GLU A 58 2.88 -12.31 4.80
C GLU A 58 4.25 -12.54 5.47
N GLY A 59 4.39 -13.67 6.14
CA GLY A 59 5.66 -14.14 6.71
C GLY A 59 5.69 -15.66 6.83
N CYS A 60 6.71 -16.22 7.49
CA CYS A 60 6.89 -17.68 7.59
C CYS A 60 5.71 -18.46 8.23
N GLY A 61 4.78 -17.78 8.89
CA GLY A 61 3.58 -18.38 9.50
C GLY A 61 2.30 -18.26 8.66
N GLY A 62 2.37 -17.65 7.47
CA GLY A 62 1.22 -17.41 6.59
C GLY A 62 0.89 -15.92 6.41
N THR A 63 -0.33 -15.64 6.00
CA THR A 63 -0.83 -14.29 5.67
C THR A 63 -1.83 -13.81 6.70
N ASP A 64 -1.56 -12.65 7.30
CA ASP A 64 -2.45 -11.94 8.22
C ASP A 64 -3.17 -10.80 7.49
N PHE A 65 -4.48 -10.65 7.74
CA PHE A 65 -5.25 -9.48 7.34
C PHE A 65 -5.12 -8.38 8.41
N LEU A 66 -4.77 -7.15 8.01
CA LEU A 66 -4.46 -6.05 8.93
C LEU A 66 -5.42 -4.85 8.84
N ASP A 67 -5.83 -4.48 7.62
CA ASP A 67 -6.66 -3.30 7.32
C ASP A 67 -6.28 -2.02 8.09
N VAL A 68 -5.01 -1.62 7.97
CA VAL A 68 -4.49 -0.42 8.65
C VAL A 68 -4.50 0.77 7.67
N PRO A 69 -5.35 1.78 7.88
CA PRO A 69 -5.42 2.93 6.98
C PRO A 69 -4.22 3.86 7.16
N ALA A 70 -3.76 4.42 6.06
CA ALA A 70 -2.79 5.50 6.02
C ALA A 70 -3.45 6.83 6.42
N THR A 71 -2.62 7.78 6.85
CA THR A 71 -3.05 9.18 6.89
C THR A 71 -3.23 9.74 5.47
N TRP A 72 -3.99 10.81 5.31
CA TRP A 72 -4.14 11.49 4.02
C TRP A 72 -2.82 12.01 3.45
N ALA A 73 -1.91 12.50 4.32
CA ALA A 73 -0.58 12.94 3.91
C ALA A 73 0.27 11.79 3.34
N GLN A 74 0.23 10.61 3.98
CA GLN A 74 0.89 9.42 3.45
C GLN A 74 0.24 8.94 2.15
N THR A 75 -1.09 8.97 2.11
CA THR A 75 -1.87 8.57 0.92
C THR A 75 -1.47 9.39 -0.30
N ALA A 76 -1.27 10.70 -0.16
CA ALA A 76 -0.87 11.57 -1.27
C ALA A 76 0.44 11.11 -1.93
N GLY A 77 1.49 10.81 -1.14
CA GLY A 77 2.76 10.32 -1.68
C GLY A 77 2.64 8.93 -2.32
N ILE A 78 1.81 8.06 -1.75
CA ILE A 78 1.56 6.72 -2.30
C ILE A 78 0.83 6.83 -3.65
N VAL A 79 -0.22 7.66 -3.74
CA VAL A 79 -0.93 7.92 -5.00
C VAL A 79 0.01 8.48 -6.06
N GLU A 80 0.88 9.41 -5.70
CA GLU A 80 1.87 9.96 -6.63
C GLU A 80 2.80 8.88 -7.17
N SER A 81 3.32 7.99 -6.32
CA SER A 81 4.16 6.86 -6.77
C SER A 81 3.42 5.89 -7.69
N ALA A 82 2.15 5.56 -7.39
CA ALA A 82 1.34 4.67 -8.20
C ALA A 82 1.02 5.27 -9.57
N MET A 83 0.72 6.57 -9.61
CA MET A 83 0.49 7.31 -10.84
C MET A 83 1.77 7.50 -11.66
N ALA A 84 2.92 7.64 -11.01
CA ALA A 84 4.21 7.69 -11.70
C ALA A 84 4.55 6.33 -12.33
N ALA A 85 4.32 5.24 -11.61
CA ALA A 85 4.54 3.89 -12.11
C ALA A 85 3.66 3.55 -13.32
N SER A 86 2.39 4.02 -13.34
CA SER A 86 1.48 3.78 -14.47
C SER A 86 1.78 4.63 -15.71
N ARG A 87 2.47 5.77 -15.57
CA ARG A 87 2.90 6.62 -16.70
C ARG A 87 4.11 6.08 -17.47
N LEU A 88 4.84 5.13 -16.89
CA LEU A 88 6.04 4.53 -17.47
C LEU A 88 5.75 3.28 -18.32
N LEU A 89 4.48 2.87 -18.42
CA LEU A 89 3.97 1.76 -19.24
C LEU A 89 3.33 2.29 -20.52
#